data_AF-A0A2K4ZD74-F1
#
_entry.id   AF-A0A2K4ZD74-F1
#
_cell.length_a   1.000
_cell.length_b   1.000
_cell.length_c   1.000
_cell.angle_alpha   90.00
_cell.angle_beta   90.00
_cell.angle_gamma   90.00
#
_symmetry.space_group_name_H-M   'P 1'
#
loop_
_entity.id
_entity.type
_entity.pdbx_description
1 polymer ?
#
loop_
_entity_poly.entity_id
_entity_poly.type
_entity_poly.pdbx_seq_one_letter_code
_entity_poly.pdbx_strand_id
1 'polypeptide(L)'
;MSIQVIQQAINYMEEHICEPINYVQVAEKVHMSGYNFHRTFSFIVGMTANEYIRNRRLTLAAVELQTTDISVMDAAYKYGYESPESFAKAFTRFHGVIPRQAKQKGTNFICFNRL
;
A
#
# COMPACT_ATOMS: atom_id res chain seq x y z
N MET A 1 15.78 -17.61 -9.73
CA MET A 1 15.42 -16.18 -9.79
C MET A 1 15.38 -15.70 -8.35
N SER A 2 16.32 -14.84 -7.94
CA SER A 2 16.70 -14.71 -6.53
C SER A 2 15.68 -13.93 -5.71
N ILE A 3 15.41 -14.41 -4.50
CA ILE A 3 14.66 -13.70 -3.44
C ILE A 3 15.15 -12.25 -3.30
N GLN A 4 16.45 -12.01 -3.53
CA GLN A 4 17.06 -10.67 -3.53
C GLN A 4 16.43 -9.69 -4.53
N VAL A 5 16.06 -10.14 -5.73
CA VAL A 5 15.41 -9.27 -6.74
C VAL A 5 14.04 -8.81 -6.25
N ILE A 6 13.26 -9.72 -5.65
CA ILE A 6 11.97 -9.37 -5.06
C ILE A 6 12.16 -8.44 -3.85
N GLN A 7 13.17 -8.66 -3.01
CA GLN A 7 13.46 -7.75 -1.91
C GLN A 7 13.82 -6.34 -2.40
N GLN A 8 14.60 -6.21 -3.47
CA GLN A 8 14.91 -4.92 -4.08
C GLN A 8 13.65 -4.24 -4.62
N ALA A 9 12.75 -4.99 -5.26
CA ALA A 9 11.46 -4.48 -5.70
C ALA A 9 10.60 -3.99 -4.53
N ILE A 10 10.53 -4.75 -3.43
CA ILE A 10 9.80 -4.37 -2.21
C ILE A 10 10.40 -3.08 -1.61
N ASN A 11 11.73 -3.01 -1.49
CA ASN A 11 12.40 -1.82 -0.96
C ASN A 11 12.07 -0.59 -1.80
N TYR A 12 12.14 -0.71 -3.13
CA TYR A 12 11.79 0.38 -4.04
C TYR A 12 10.32 0.81 -3.86
N MET A 13 9.38 -0.13 -3.75
CA MET A 13 7.97 0.18 -3.51
C MET A 13 7.73 0.88 -2.17
N GLU A 14 8.42 0.48 -1.11
CA GLU A 14 8.29 1.11 0.22
C GLU A 14 8.88 2.52 0.24
N GLU A 15 10.01 2.76 -0.44
CA GLU A 15 10.63 4.08 -0.54
C GLU A 15 9.73 5.09 -1.28
N HIS A 16 8.95 4.62 -2.25
CA HIS A 16 8.10 5.47 -3.11
C HIS A 16 6.60 5.27 -2.80
N ILE A 17 6.26 4.78 -1.59
CA ILE A 17 4.91 4.30 -1.29
C ILE A 17 3.82 5.38 -1.40
N CYS A 18 4.17 6.65 -1.15
CA CYS A 18 3.27 7.80 -1.26
C CYS A 18 3.32 8.47 -2.65
N GLU A 19 4.12 7.96 -3.57
CA GLU A 19 4.30 8.55 -4.91
C GLU A 19 3.40 7.87 -5.95
N PRO A 20 3.20 8.45 -7.14
CA PRO A 20 2.55 7.79 -8.27
C PRO A 20 3.41 6.64 -8.82
N ILE A 21 3.44 5.51 -8.10
CA ILE A 21 4.16 4.29 -8.47
C ILE A 21 3.21 3.24 -9.05
N ASN A 22 3.66 2.58 -10.11
CA ASN A 22 3.03 1.39 -10.67
C ASN A 22 4.00 0.22 -10.77
N TYR A 23 3.48 -1.00 -10.90
CA TYR A 23 4.29 -2.22 -10.96
C TYR A 23 5.23 -2.30 -12.18
N VAL A 24 4.96 -1.54 -13.25
CA VAL A 24 5.82 -1.51 -14.45
C VAL A 24 7.12 -0.77 -14.13
N GLN A 25 7.04 0.36 -13.44
CA GLN A 25 8.22 1.10 -12.95
C GLN A 25 9.06 0.25 -11.97
N VAL A 26 8.39 -0.52 -11.10
CA VAL A 26 9.07 -1.47 -10.21
C VAL A 26 9.79 -2.55 -11.00
N ALA A 27 9.15 -3.11 -12.03
CA ALA A 27 9.74 -4.14 -12.88
C ALA A 27 10.99 -3.62 -13.62
N GLU A 28 10.92 -2.41 -14.17
CA GLU A 28 12.06 -1.75 -14.81
C GLU A 28 13.25 -1.56 -13.85
N LYS A 29 12.97 -1.17 -12.60
CA LYS A 29 14.00 -0.99 -11.57
C LYS A 29 14.79 -2.27 -11.27
N VAL A 30 14.15 -3.43 -11.42
CA VAL A 30 14.78 -4.74 -11.22
C VAL A 30 15.12 -5.46 -12.53
N HIS A 31 15.17 -4.72 -13.64
CA HIS A 31 15.52 -5.21 -14.97
C HIS A 31 14.67 -6.40 -15.44
N MET A 32 13.36 -6.37 -15.12
CA MET A 32 12.37 -7.36 -15.55
C MET A 32 11.32 -6.73 -16.46
N SER A 33 10.78 -7.53 -17.39
CA SER A 33 9.52 -7.15 -18.05
C SER A 33 8.37 -7.15 -17.05
N GLY A 34 7.37 -6.30 -17.27
CA GLY A 34 6.18 -6.24 -16.41
C GLY A 34 5.48 -7.60 -16.26
N TYR A 35 5.41 -8.40 -17.33
CA TYR A 35 4.84 -9.75 -17.29
C TYR A 35 5.63 -10.70 -16.37
N ASN A 36 6.96 -10.77 -16.55
CA ASN A 36 7.81 -11.64 -15.74
C ASN A 36 7.81 -11.21 -14.28
N PHE A 37 7.84 -9.90 -14.02
CA PHE A 37 7.76 -9.34 -12.68
C PHE A 37 6.43 -9.69 -12.01
N HIS A 38 5.31 -9.44 -12.67
CA HIS A 38 3.98 -9.75 -12.14
C HIS A 38 3.85 -11.22 -11.75
N ARG A 39 4.25 -12.14 -12.65
CA ARG A 39 4.20 -13.58 -12.41
C ARG A 39 5.12 -14.01 -11.27
N THR A 40 6.36 -13.51 -11.25
CA THR A 40 7.38 -13.91 -10.27
C THR A 40 7.07 -13.36 -8.88
N PHE A 41 6.69 -12.08 -8.80
CA PHE A 41 6.29 -11.44 -7.54
C PHE A 41 5.09 -12.16 -6.94
N SER A 42 4.04 -12.40 -7.71
CA SER A 42 2.83 -13.06 -7.21
C SER A 42 3.08 -14.50 -6.79
N PHE A 43 3.95 -15.22 -7.50
CA PHE A 43 4.35 -16.59 -7.13
C PHE A 43 5.11 -16.64 -5.80
N ILE A 44 6.00 -15.68 -5.55
CA ILE A 44 6.84 -15.66 -4.33
C ILE A 44 6.09 -15.07 -3.14
N VAL A 45 5.36 -13.97 -3.36
CA VAL A 45 4.74 -13.17 -2.30
C VAL A 45 3.30 -13.60 -2.01
N GLY A 46 2.65 -14.30 -2.95
CA GLY A 46 1.26 -14.75 -2.81
C GLY A 46 0.21 -13.66 -3.11
N MET A 47 0.63 -12.47 -3.54
CA MET A 47 -0.24 -11.39 -4.01
C MET A 47 0.48 -10.55 -5.07
N THR A 48 -0.28 -9.75 -5.81
CA THR A 48 0.30 -8.85 -6.81
C THR A 48 0.99 -7.65 -6.17
N ALA A 49 1.94 -7.03 -6.87
CA ALA A 49 2.61 -5.81 -6.40
C ALA A 49 1.63 -4.65 -6.14
N ASN A 50 0.58 -4.52 -6.97
CA ASN A 50 -0.45 -3.50 -6.76
C ASN A 50 -1.27 -3.74 -5.48
N GLU A 51 -1.54 -5.00 -5.14
CA GLU A 51 -2.20 -5.36 -3.88
C GLU A 51 -1.30 -5.08 -2.68
N TYR A 52 -0.01 -5.41 -2.79
CA TYR A 52 0.98 -5.06 -1.77
C TYR A 52 1.00 -3.54 -1.51
N ILE A 53 1.20 -2.73 -2.55
CA ILE A 53 1.22 -1.25 -2.44
C ILE A 53 -0.07 -0.74 -1.78
N ARG A 54 -1.22 -1.25 -2.21
CA ARG A 54 -2.52 -0.84 -1.64
C ARG A 54 -2.66 -1.19 -0.16
N ASN A 55 -2.32 -2.42 0.23
CA ASN A 55 -2.43 -2.87 1.63
C ASN A 55 -1.48 -2.08 2.54
N ARG A 56 -0.27 -1.77 2.06
CA ARG A 56 0.70 -0.93 2.77
C ARG A 56 0.21 0.50 2.92
N ARG A 57 -0.30 1.12 1.84
CA ARG A 57 -0.90 2.46 1.87
C ARG A 57 -2.04 2.58 2.87
N LEU A 58 -2.97 1.62 2.86
CA LEU A 58 -4.11 1.62 3.78
C LEU A 58 -3.64 1.48 5.24
N THR A 59 -2.68 0.58 5.50
CA THR A 59 -2.09 0.42 6.84
C THR A 59 -1.41 1.71 7.32
N LEU A 60 -0.58 2.34 6.49
CA LEU A 60 0.10 3.58 6.84
C LEU A 60 -0.91 4.72 7.08
N ALA A 61 -1.95 4.81 6.25
CA ALA A 61 -3.03 5.78 6.43
C ALA A 61 -3.77 5.57 7.75
N ALA A 62 -4.08 4.32 8.14
CA ALA A 62 -4.74 4.02 9.40
C ALA A 62 -3.90 4.42 10.61
N VAL A 63 -2.59 4.13 10.56
CA VAL A 63 -1.64 4.54 11.59
C VAL A 63 -1.60 6.06 11.70
N GLU A 64 -1.42 6.77 10.59
CA GLU A 64 -1.32 8.24 10.60
C GLU A 64 -2.62 8.91 11.05
N LEU A 65 -3.79 8.37 10.66
CA LEU A 65 -5.10 8.83 11.12
C LEU A 65 -5.25 8.72 12.64
N GLN A 66 -4.68 7.67 13.25
CA GLN A 66 -4.77 7.44 14.70
C GLN A 66 -3.71 8.22 15.50
N THR A 67 -2.52 8.44 14.93
CA THR A 67 -1.38 9.03 15.64
C THR A 67 -1.21 10.53 15.40
N THR A 68 -1.92 11.11 14.43
CA THR A 68 -1.82 12.52 14.05
C THR A 68 -3.20 13.16 13.88
N ASP A 69 -3.23 14.47 13.65
CA ASP A 69 -4.46 15.21 13.39
C ASP A 69 -4.87 15.25 11.90
N ILE A 70 -4.19 14.52 11.01
CA ILE A 70 -4.44 14.52 9.56
C ILE A 70 -5.93 14.30 9.24
N SER A 71 -6.48 15.07 8.29
CA SER A 71 -7.86 14.86 7.87
C SER A 71 -7.98 13.57 7.05
N VAL A 72 -9.19 12.99 6.99
CA VAL A 72 -9.46 11.81 6.13
C VAL A 72 -9.20 12.14 4.65
N MET A 73 -9.46 13.39 4.26
CA MET A 73 -9.23 13.88 2.89
C MET A 73 -7.73 13.96 2.58
N ASP A 74 -6.94 14.57 3.47
CA ASP A 74 -5.49 14.68 3.28
C ASP A 74 -4.82 13.31 3.28
N ALA A 75 -5.25 12.40 4.17
CA ALA A 75 -4.77 11.02 4.17
C ALA A 75 -5.08 10.30 2.86
N ALA A 76 -6.29 10.48 2.31
CA ALA A 76 -6.66 9.88 1.01
C ALA A 76 -5.70 10.31 -0.10
N TYR A 77 -5.46 11.61 -0.24
CA TYR A 77 -4.56 12.14 -1.27
C TYR A 77 -3.10 11.75 -1.04
N LYS A 78 -2.62 11.85 0.20
CA LYS A 78 -1.25 11.48 0.57
C LYS A 78 -0.94 10.02 0.21
N TYR A 79 -1.91 9.13 0.37
CA TYR A 79 -1.77 7.71 0.07
C TYR A 79 -2.27 7.33 -1.33
N GLY A 80 -2.34 8.31 -2.25
CA GLY A 80 -2.49 8.09 -3.68
C GLY A 80 -3.90 7.73 -4.14
N TYR A 81 -4.93 8.16 -3.41
CA TYR A 81 -6.33 8.08 -3.85
C TYR A 81 -6.78 9.40 -4.48
N GLU A 82 -7.51 9.31 -5.60
CA GLU A 82 -8.02 10.48 -6.32
C GLU A 82 -9.24 11.14 -5.62
N SER A 83 -9.91 10.40 -4.74
CA SER A 83 -11.06 10.93 -3.99
C SER A 83 -11.18 10.33 -2.58
N PRO A 84 -11.62 11.11 -1.57
CA PRO A 84 -11.89 10.60 -0.23
C PRO A 84 -12.93 9.47 -0.20
N GLU A 85 -13.88 9.44 -1.13
CA GLU A 85 -14.91 8.39 -1.21
C GLU A 85 -14.32 7.05 -1.66
N SER A 86 -13.42 7.07 -2.64
CA SER A 86 -12.73 5.86 -3.11
C SER A 86 -11.82 5.29 -2.02
N PHE A 87 -11.10 6.18 -1.32
CA PHE A 87 -10.31 5.84 -0.14
C PHE A 87 -11.17 5.22 0.95
N ALA A 88 -12.27 5.86 1.36
CA ALA A 88 -13.12 5.37 2.44
C ALA A 88 -13.68 3.97 2.15
N LYS A 89 -14.08 3.69 0.90
CA LYS A 89 -14.53 2.35 0.48
C LYS A 89 -13.42 1.31 0.59
N ALA A 90 -12.23 1.61 0.06
CA ALA A 90 -11.09 0.69 0.11
C ALA A 90 -10.61 0.46 1.55
N PHE A 91 -10.52 1.52 2.34
CA PHE A 91 -10.12 1.50 3.74
C PHE A 91 -11.08 0.65 4.57
N THR A 92 -12.39 0.86 4.44
CA THR A 92 -13.40 0.10 5.18
C THR A 92 -13.37 -1.37 4.80
N ARG A 93 -13.23 -1.68 3.50
CA ARG A 93 -13.10 -3.06 3.03
C ARG A 93 -11.87 -3.76 3.60
N PHE A 94 -10.76 -3.04 3.73
CA PHE A 94 -9.49 -3.61 4.18
C PHE A 94 -9.38 -3.70 5.71
N HIS A 95 -9.81 -2.68 6.46
CA HIS A 95 -9.66 -2.63 7.92
C HIS A 95 -10.90 -3.06 8.70
N GLY A 96 -12.08 -3.10 8.07
CA GLY A 96 -13.36 -3.39 8.74
C GLY A 96 -13.97 -2.21 9.50
N VAL A 97 -13.30 -1.05 9.54
CA VAL A 97 -13.75 0.19 10.18
C VAL A 97 -13.64 1.36 9.21
N ILE A 98 -14.47 2.38 9.37
CA ILE A 98 -14.39 3.58 8.51
C ILE A 98 -13.21 4.48 8.93
N PRO A 99 -12.63 5.30 8.02
CA PRO A 99 -11.47 6.14 8.35
C PRO A 99 -11.68 7.07 9.55
N ARG A 100 -12.89 7.63 9.70
CA ARG A 100 -13.23 8.51 10.82
C ARG A 100 -13.21 7.78 12.17
N GLN A 101 -13.56 6.49 12.20
CA GLN A 101 -13.45 5.67 13.40
C GLN A 101 -11.98 5.39 13.72
N ALA A 102 -11.13 5.10 12.71
CA ALA A 102 -9.71 4.85 12.93
C ALA A 102 -8.97 6.02 13.61
N LYS A 103 -9.47 7.27 13.47
CA LYS A 103 -8.95 8.44 14.21
C LYS A 103 -9.14 8.36 15.73
N GLN A 104 -10.09 7.55 16.21
CA GLN A 104 -10.36 7.43 17.64
C GLN A 104 -9.27 6.58 18.30
N LYS A 105 -8.75 7.07 19.44
CA LYS A 105 -7.79 6.30 20.23
C LYS A 105 -8.41 4.98 20.67
N GLY A 106 -7.70 3.87 20.45
CA GLY A 106 -8.15 2.53 20.81
C GLY A 106 -8.99 1.81 19.76
N THR A 107 -9.24 2.42 18.59
CA THR A 107 -9.82 1.69 17.45
C THR A 107 -8.81 0.71 16.89
N ASN A 108 -9.20 -0.57 16.82
CA ASN A 108 -8.40 -1.61 16.18
C ASN A 108 -8.66 -1.62 14.68
N PHE A 109 -7.59 -1.81 13.91
CA PHE A 109 -7.63 -1.96 12.46
C PHE A 109 -6.57 -2.97 12.02
N ILE A 110 -6.74 -3.53 10.83
CA ILE A 110 -5.78 -4.48 10.26
C ILE A 110 -4.44 -3.79 10.00
N CYS A 111 -3.34 -4.38 10.45
CA CYS A 111 -1.99 -3.92 10.17
C CYS A 111 -1.29 -4.89 9.21
N PHE A 112 -1.05 -4.46 7.97
CA PHE A 112 -0.24 -5.20 7.01
C PHE A 112 1.18 -4.64 7.01
N ASN A 113 2.11 -5.41 7.56
CA ASN A 113 3.51 -5.02 7.70
C ASN A 113 4.26 -5.11 6.37
N ARG A 114 5.37 -4.38 6.29
CA ARG A 114 6.35 -4.52 5.21
C ARG A 114 6.86 -5.97 5.16
N LEU A 115 7.01 -6.50 3.95
CA LEU A 115 7.55 -7.84 3.68
C LEU A 115 9.08 -7.83 3.59
#